data_AF-A0A8S1ZLB9-F1
#
_entry.id   AF-A0A8S1ZLB9-F1
#
_cell.length_a   1.000
_cell.length_b   1.000
_cell.length_c   1.000
_cell.angle_alpha   90.00
_cell.angle_beta   90.00
_cell.angle_gamma   90.00
#
_symmetry.space_group_name_H-M   'P 1'
#
loop_
_entity.id
_entity.type
_entity.pdbx_description
1 polymer ?
#
loop_
_entity_poly.entity_id
_entity_poly.type
_entity_poly.pdbx_seq_one_letter_code
_entity_poly.pdbx_strand_id
1 'polypeptide(L)'
;MAQEAIKFEEGWSYLQKGITRLIRHLEGEPEQALKTQHCMELYKYVGRLITAYHMCTQKPDYSQQLYDKYREVIEDYTMQTVLPSLREKHDEYMLRELVKRWNNHKRMVRQLAIIFGYLEGHFFPWKRINSSLREVGLIYFHDLVYHEMHSPATEAVIALVRYWNL
;
A
#
# COMPACT_ATOMS: atom_id res chain seq x y z
N MET A 1 15.37 29.55 -11.20
CA MET A 1 16.28 28.52 -11.76
C MET A 1 15.41 27.38 -12.24
N ALA A 2 15.61 26.89 -13.47
CA ALA A 2 14.87 25.72 -13.95
C ALA A 2 15.30 24.51 -13.10
N GLN A 3 14.35 23.86 -12.43
CA GLN A 3 14.60 22.60 -11.74
C GLN A 3 14.99 21.55 -12.80
N GLU A 4 16.13 20.89 -12.65
CA GLU A 4 16.48 19.77 -13.53
C GLU A 4 15.43 18.65 -13.40
N ALA A 5 15.06 18.05 -14.53
CA ALA A 5 14.08 16.97 -14.56
C ALA A 5 14.66 15.72 -13.85
N ILE A 6 13.90 15.16 -12.92
CA ILE A 6 14.30 13.98 -12.16
C ILE A 6 14.22 12.76 -13.08
N LYS A 7 15.21 11.87 -13.08
CA LYS A 7 15.11 10.60 -13.80
C LYS A 7 14.13 9.67 -13.11
N PHE A 8 13.42 8.83 -13.86
CA PHE A 8 12.41 7.95 -13.28
C PHE A 8 13.01 7.06 -12.18
N GLU A 9 14.14 6.44 -12.45
CA GLU A 9 14.81 5.49 -11.56
C GLU A 9 15.23 6.16 -10.24
N GLU A 10 15.69 7.41 -10.31
CA GLU A 10 16.10 8.20 -9.15
C GLU A 10 14.90 8.54 -8.27
N GLY A 11 13.85 9.12 -8.87
CA GLY A 11 12.64 9.48 -8.17
C GLY A 11 11.94 8.25 -7.59
N TRP A 12 11.80 7.19 -8.37
CA TRP A 12 11.21 5.93 -7.92
C TRP A 12 12.00 5.28 -6.80
N SER A 13 13.34 5.20 -6.90
CA SER A 13 14.19 4.66 -5.83
C SER A 13 13.97 5.39 -4.50
N TYR A 14 13.84 6.72 -4.55
CA TYR A 14 13.56 7.53 -3.36
C TYR A 14 12.17 7.24 -2.76
N LEU A 15 11.12 7.18 -3.61
CA LEU A 15 9.76 6.83 -3.18
C LEU A 15 9.71 5.41 -2.60
N GLN A 16 10.28 4.44 -3.31
CA GLN A 16 10.30 3.02 -2.95
C GLN A 16 10.96 2.80 -1.58
N LYS A 17 12.08 3.47 -1.28
CA LYS A 17 12.71 3.39 0.06
C LYS A 17 11.76 3.79 1.18
N GLY A 18 10.93 4.82 0.96
CA GLY A 18 9.90 5.24 1.92
C GLY A 18 8.77 4.22 2.05
N ILE A 19 8.33 3.65 0.93
CA ILE A 19 7.28 2.62 0.88
C ILE A 19 7.75 1.35 1.60
N THR A 20 8.96 0.87 1.34
CA THR A 20 9.53 -0.30 2.02
C THR A 20 9.63 -0.07 3.53
N ARG A 21 10.06 1.13 3.97
CA ARG A 21 10.09 1.49 5.39
C ARG A 21 8.69 1.46 6.01
N LEU A 22 7.69 1.99 5.33
CA LEU A 22 6.30 1.94 5.76
C LEU A 22 5.82 0.49 5.92
N ILE A 23 6.08 -0.38 4.94
CA ILE A 23 5.68 -1.79 5.00
C ILE A 23 6.33 -2.49 6.19
N ARG A 24 7.65 -2.33 6.40
CA ARG A 24 8.36 -2.89 7.56
C ARG A 24 7.76 -2.45 8.89
N HIS A 25 7.43 -1.17 9.01
CA HIS A 25 6.76 -0.63 10.21
C HIS A 25 5.38 -1.27 10.44
N LEU A 26 4.58 -1.45 9.37
CA LEU A 26 3.28 -2.12 9.47
C LEU A 26 3.42 -3.60 9.86
N GLU A 27 4.52 -4.25 9.45
CA GLU A 27 4.84 -5.63 9.80
C GLU A 27 5.45 -5.78 11.19
N GLY A 28 5.66 -4.68 11.93
CA GLY A 28 6.18 -4.70 13.28
C GLY A 28 7.69 -4.99 13.35
N GLU A 29 8.41 -4.82 12.25
CA GLU A 29 9.88 -4.91 12.27
C GLU A 29 10.46 -3.77 13.13
N PRO A 30 11.46 -4.06 13.99
CA PRO A 30 12.06 -3.05 14.83
C PRO A 30 12.70 -1.97 13.97
N GLU A 31 12.25 -0.73 14.14
CA GLU A 31 12.89 0.41 13.51
C GLU A 31 14.28 0.58 14.13
N GLN A 32 15.33 0.69 13.32
CA GLN A 32 16.65 1.11 13.79
C GLN A 32 16.51 2.51 14.38
N ALA A 33 16.30 2.58 15.69
CA ALA A 33 16.01 3.80 16.41
C ALA A 33 17.29 4.65 16.54
N LEU A 34 17.35 5.76 15.82
CA LEU A 34 18.25 6.87 16.07
C LEU A 34 17.40 8.03 16.61
N LYS A 35 17.64 8.43 17.86
CA LYS A 35 16.87 9.44 18.63
C LYS A 35 16.64 10.81 17.94
N THR A 36 17.28 11.10 16.81
CA THR A 36 17.11 12.33 16.01
C THR A 36 16.00 12.24 14.94
N GLN A 37 15.13 11.23 15.00
CA GLN A 37 14.35 10.75 13.85
C GLN A 37 13.11 11.59 13.44
N HIS A 38 12.36 12.21 14.36
CA HIS A 38 10.99 12.65 14.03
C HIS A 38 10.92 13.81 13.01
N CYS A 39 11.74 14.85 13.16
CA CYS A 39 11.82 15.93 12.17
C CYS A 39 12.36 15.44 10.81
N MET A 40 13.30 14.47 10.84
CA MET A 40 13.86 13.87 9.63
C MET A 40 12.82 13.04 8.88
N GLU A 41 11.93 12.33 9.57
CA GLU A 41 10.88 11.53 8.92
C GLU A 41 9.79 12.41 8.31
N LEU A 42 9.41 13.52 8.95
CA LEU A 42 8.50 14.50 8.35
C LEU A 42 9.10 15.14 7.09
N TYR A 43 10.37 15.56 7.15
CA TYR A 43 11.06 16.13 5.99
C TYR A 43 11.12 15.13 4.82
N LYS A 44 11.49 13.87 5.09
CA LYS A 44 11.49 12.83 4.07
C LYS A 44 10.10 12.57 3.51
N TYR A 45 9.07 12.59 4.37
CA TYR A 45 7.67 12.41 3.96
C TYR A 45 7.24 13.52 3.00
N VAL A 46 7.45 14.79 3.37
CA VAL A 46 7.17 15.93 2.50
C VAL A 46 8.01 15.85 1.22
N GLY A 47 9.29 15.47 1.32
CA GLY A 47 10.15 15.27 0.16
C GLY A 47 9.60 14.23 -0.82
N ARG A 48 8.96 13.15 -0.34
CA ARG A 48 8.32 12.15 -1.21
C ARG A 48 7.10 12.70 -1.93
N LEU A 49 6.27 13.49 -1.23
CA LEU A 49 5.14 14.19 -1.84
C LEU A 49 5.61 15.12 -2.96
N ILE A 50 6.65 15.91 -2.67
CA ILE A 50 7.24 16.83 -3.65
C ILE A 50 7.85 16.06 -4.83
N THR A 51 8.54 14.95 -4.56
CA THR A 51 9.13 14.12 -5.62
C THR A 51 8.06 13.54 -6.55
N ALA A 52 7.01 12.93 -5.98
CA ALA A 52 5.90 12.41 -6.78
C ALA A 52 5.21 13.50 -7.59
N TYR A 53 4.99 14.68 -6.99
CA TYR A 53 4.46 15.86 -7.67
C TYR A 53 5.35 16.30 -8.84
N HIS A 54 6.67 16.45 -8.63
CA HIS A 54 7.60 16.83 -9.69
C HIS A 54 7.61 15.83 -10.84
N MET A 55 7.63 14.53 -10.53
CA MET A 55 7.60 13.47 -11.53
C MET A 55 6.31 13.48 -12.38
N CYS A 56 5.18 13.96 -11.84
CA CYS A 56 3.91 14.13 -12.57
C CYS A 56 3.80 15.45 -13.34
N THR A 57 4.68 16.43 -13.10
CA THR A 57 4.56 17.78 -13.68
C THR A 57 5.71 18.13 -14.62
N GLN A 58 6.84 17.44 -14.50
CA GLN A 58 7.98 17.58 -15.39
C GLN A 58 7.70 17.04 -16.81
N LYS A 59 8.64 17.30 -17.73
CA LYS A 59 8.63 16.77 -19.09
C LYS A 59 9.93 15.99 -19.35
N PRO A 60 9.88 14.70 -19.71
CA PRO A 60 8.68 13.86 -19.85
C PRO A 60 7.95 13.58 -18.52
N ASP A 61 6.62 13.47 -18.58
CA ASP A 61 5.76 13.11 -17.44
C ASP A 61 5.88 11.61 -17.10
N TYR A 62 5.82 11.27 -15.81
CA TYR A 62 5.84 9.89 -15.32
C TYR A 62 4.55 9.44 -14.63
N SER A 63 3.43 10.16 -14.80
CA SER A 63 2.17 9.85 -14.12
C SER A 63 1.70 8.41 -14.36
N GLN A 64 1.80 7.91 -15.59
CA GLN A 64 1.47 6.52 -15.93
C GLN A 64 2.36 5.53 -15.17
N GLN A 65 3.68 5.72 -15.21
CA GLN A 65 4.64 4.82 -14.57
C GLN A 65 4.46 4.81 -13.04
N LEU A 66 4.17 5.97 -12.44
CA LEU A 66 3.87 6.06 -11.01
C LEU A 66 2.55 5.35 -10.65
N TYR A 67 1.53 5.45 -11.49
CA TYR A 67 0.28 4.70 -11.28
C TYR A 67 0.50 3.19 -11.40
N ASP A 68 1.31 2.73 -12.35
CA ASP A 68 1.65 1.32 -12.50
C ASP A 68 2.41 0.81 -11.27
N LYS A 69 3.40 1.57 -10.80
CA LYS A 69 4.14 1.25 -9.57
C LYS A 69 3.28 1.29 -8.31
N TYR A 70 2.30 2.18 -8.22
CA TYR A 70 1.34 2.20 -7.13
C TYR A 70 0.59 0.86 -7.03
N ARG A 71 0.14 0.33 -8.17
CA ARG A 71 -0.57 -0.96 -8.24
C ARG A 71 0.36 -2.13 -7.92
N GLU A 72 1.55 -2.15 -8.52
CA GLU A 72 2.58 -3.17 -8.31
C GLU A 72 2.94 -3.33 -6.82
N VAL A 73 3.16 -2.22 -6.10
CA VAL A 73 3.47 -2.25 -4.65
C VAL A 73 2.37 -2.95 -3.84
N ILE A 74 1.11 -2.70 -4.18
CA ILE A 74 -0.04 -3.28 -3.47
C ILE A 74 -0.17 -4.77 -3.77
N GLU A 75 -0.04 -5.12 -5.06
CA GLU A 75 -0.09 -6.51 -5.51
C GLU A 75 1.05 -7.33 -4.90
N ASP A 76 2.29 -6.82 -4.96
CA ASP A 76 3.47 -7.47 -4.39
C ASP A 76 3.32 -7.68 -2.87
N TYR A 77 2.91 -6.65 -2.12
CA TYR A 77 2.69 -6.81 -0.69
C TYR A 77 1.62 -7.86 -0.38
N THR A 78 0.56 -7.91 -1.19
CA THR A 78 -0.52 -8.87 -0.99
C THR A 78 -0.06 -10.29 -1.29
N MET A 79 0.63 -10.49 -2.42
CA MET A 79 1.08 -11.80 -2.88
C MET A 79 2.25 -12.36 -2.05
N GLN A 80 3.20 -11.51 -1.65
CA GLN A 80 4.44 -11.94 -1.00
C GLN A 80 4.34 -11.98 0.53
N THR A 81 3.42 -11.20 1.13
CA THR A 81 3.32 -11.08 2.59
C THR A 81 1.95 -11.49 3.11
N VAL A 82 0.86 -10.96 2.55
CA VAL A 82 -0.49 -11.20 3.07
C VAL A 82 -0.93 -12.64 2.87
N LEU A 83 -0.98 -13.12 1.62
CA LEU A 83 -1.48 -14.46 1.31
C LEU A 83 -0.66 -15.57 2.00
N PRO A 84 0.68 -15.57 1.98
CA PRO A 84 1.47 -16.56 2.71
C PRO A 84 1.15 -16.58 4.21
N SER A 85 1.05 -15.40 4.84
CA SER A 85 0.74 -15.30 6.27
C SER A 85 -0.64 -15.85 6.64
N LEU A 86 -1.59 -15.82 5.70
CA LEU A 86 -2.94 -16.36 5.87
C LEU A 86 -2.96 -17.88 5.64
N ARG A 87 -2.28 -18.37 4.60
CA ARG A 87 -2.16 -19.81 4.27
C ARG A 87 -1.51 -20.62 5.39
N GLU A 88 -0.60 -20.02 6.14
CA GLU A 88 0.08 -20.66 7.27
C GLU A 88 -0.82 -20.86 8.50
N LYS A 89 -2.00 -20.24 8.54
CA LYS A 89 -2.89 -20.25 9.70
C LYS A 89 -4.23 -20.89 9.34
N HIS A 90 -4.91 -21.38 10.36
CA HIS A 90 -6.21 -22.05 10.23
C HIS A 90 -7.20 -21.50 11.26
N ASP A 91 -8.49 -21.71 11.01
CA ASP A 91 -9.59 -21.39 11.92
C ASP A 91 -9.53 -19.96 12.48
N GLU A 92 -9.70 -19.81 13.79
CA GLU A 92 -9.70 -18.52 14.49
C GLU A 92 -8.38 -17.75 14.30
N TYR A 93 -7.23 -18.44 14.28
CA TYR A 93 -5.93 -17.79 14.09
C TYR A 93 -5.81 -17.17 12.70
N MET A 94 -6.35 -17.82 11.68
CA MET A 94 -6.43 -17.27 10.32
C MET A 94 -7.37 -16.06 10.26
N LEU A 95 -8.52 -16.11 10.93
CA LEU A 95 -9.42 -14.95 11.01
C LEU A 95 -8.77 -13.74 11.71
N ARG A 96 -8.05 -13.96 12.81
CA ARG A 96 -7.30 -12.91 13.51
C ARG A 96 -6.22 -12.31 12.62
N GLU A 97 -5.52 -13.15 11.86
CA GLU A 97 -4.52 -12.70 10.90
C GLU A 97 -5.16 -11.91 9.76
N LEU A 98 -6.30 -12.35 9.22
CA LEU A 98 -7.04 -11.63 8.17
C LEU A 98 -7.39 -10.21 8.62
N VAL A 99 -7.88 -10.05 9.86
CA VAL A 99 -8.17 -8.73 10.44
C VAL A 99 -6.90 -7.89 10.57
N LYS A 100 -5.79 -8.47 11.03
CA LYS A 100 -4.49 -7.79 11.11
C LYS A 100 -4.03 -7.30 9.73
N ARG A 101 -4.05 -8.19 8.73
CA ARG A 101 -3.62 -7.89 7.35
C ARG A 101 -4.48 -6.82 6.70
N TRP A 102 -5.79 -6.86 6.89
CA TRP A 102 -6.69 -5.81 6.42
C TRP A 102 -6.41 -4.45 7.05
N ASN A 103 -6.12 -4.42 8.36
CA ASN A 103 -5.78 -3.17 9.03
C ASN A 103 -4.44 -2.59 8.56
N ASN A 104 -3.44 -3.43 8.32
CA ASN A 104 -2.17 -3.02 7.73
C ASN A 104 -2.37 -2.47 6.31
N HIS A 105 -3.13 -3.20 5.48
CA HIS A 105 -3.44 -2.79 4.11
C HIS A 105 -4.11 -1.42 4.04
N LYS A 106 -5.15 -1.17 4.85
CA LYS A 106 -5.81 0.14 4.93
C LYS A 106 -4.84 1.28 5.28
N ARG A 107 -3.89 1.03 6.18
CA ARG A 107 -2.87 2.02 6.57
C ARG A 107 -1.89 2.27 5.42
N MET A 108 -1.43 1.20 4.76
CA MET A 108 -0.56 1.29 3.59
C MET A 108 -1.22 2.10 2.46
N VAL A 109 -2.41 1.70 2.01
CA VAL A 109 -3.17 2.37 0.96
C VAL A 109 -3.42 3.83 1.28
N ARG A 110 -3.74 4.15 2.54
CA ARG A 110 -3.91 5.54 2.99
C ARG A 110 -2.65 6.38 2.77
N GLN A 111 -1.48 5.86 3.15
CA GLN A 111 -0.21 6.58 3.00
C GLN A 111 0.18 6.71 1.52
N LEU A 112 0.04 5.63 0.74
CA LEU A 112 0.32 5.65 -0.70
C LEU A 112 -0.59 6.65 -1.43
N ALA A 113 -1.89 6.66 -1.12
CA ALA A 113 -2.82 7.62 -1.72
C ALA A 113 -2.46 9.09 -1.42
N ILE A 114 -1.80 9.37 -0.29
CA ILE A 114 -1.30 10.73 -0.02
C ILE A 114 -0.05 11.01 -0.87
N ILE A 115 0.89 10.06 -0.94
CA ILE A 115 2.12 10.19 -1.76
C ILE A 115 1.79 10.42 -3.24
N PHE A 116 0.88 9.63 -3.78
CA PHE A 116 0.52 9.65 -5.20
C PHE A 116 -0.72 10.50 -5.50
N GLY A 117 -1.23 11.26 -4.53
CA GLY A 117 -2.52 11.95 -4.64
C GLY A 117 -2.64 12.90 -5.83
N TYR A 118 -1.52 13.41 -6.35
CA TYR A 118 -1.52 14.25 -7.54
C TYR A 118 -2.03 13.53 -8.80
N LEU A 119 -1.90 12.20 -8.86
CA LEU A 119 -2.44 11.39 -9.96
C LEU A 119 -3.96 11.53 -10.09
N GLU A 120 -4.70 11.63 -8.98
CA GLU A 120 -6.16 11.73 -9.00
C GLU A 120 -6.64 13.01 -9.68
N GLY A 121 -5.95 14.13 -9.45
CA GLY A 121 -6.31 15.42 -10.05
C GLY A 121 -5.81 15.60 -11.48
N HIS A 122 -4.65 15.01 -11.81
CA HIS A 122 -3.97 15.27 -13.09
C HIS A 122 -4.16 14.15 -14.12
N PHE A 123 -3.95 12.91 -13.70
CA PHE A 123 -3.83 11.76 -14.58
C PHE A 123 -5.14 10.99 -14.74
N PHE A 124 -5.91 10.85 -13.66
CA PHE A 124 -7.16 10.06 -13.66
C PHE A 124 -8.22 10.58 -14.63
N PRO A 125 -8.47 11.91 -14.74
CA PRO A 125 -9.41 12.43 -15.72
C PRO A 125 -9.01 12.06 -17.15
N TRP A 126 -7.71 12.10 -17.44
CA TRP A 126 -7.16 11.79 -18.76
C TRP A 126 -7.29 10.30 -19.10
N LYS A 127 -7.19 9.42 -18.09
CA LYS A 127 -7.35 7.97 -18.22
C LYS A 127 -8.78 7.47 -17.99
N ARG A 128 -9.72 8.36 -17.66
CA ARG A 128 -11.12 8.01 -17.32
C ARG A 128 -11.21 7.02 -16.15
N ILE A 129 -10.31 7.17 -15.18
CA ILE A 129 -10.35 6.40 -13.94
C ILE A 129 -11.32 7.10 -13.00
N ASN A 130 -12.43 6.43 -12.67
CA ASN A 130 -13.50 7.01 -11.85
C ASN A 130 -13.36 6.69 -10.34
N SER A 131 -12.46 5.78 -9.99
CA SER A 131 -12.16 5.43 -8.60
C SER A 131 -10.97 6.22 -8.09
N SER A 132 -11.00 6.63 -6.83
CA SER A 132 -9.84 7.17 -6.11
C SER A 132 -8.73 6.12 -5.99
N LEU A 133 -7.48 6.55 -5.77
CA LEU A 133 -6.37 5.69 -5.40
C LEU A 133 -6.75 4.81 -4.22
N ARG A 134 -7.40 5.37 -3.20
CA ARG A 134 -7.83 4.57 -2.04
C ARG A 134 -8.78 3.46 -2.43
N GLU A 135 -9.79 3.74 -3.24
CA GLU A 135 -10.74 2.72 -3.70
C GLU A 135 -10.04 1.65 -4.53
N VAL A 136 -9.21 2.06 -5.50
CA VAL A 136 -8.41 1.12 -6.30
C VAL A 136 -7.59 0.21 -5.37
N GLY A 137 -6.82 0.78 -4.45
CA GLY A 137 -5.97 -0.01 -3.55
C GLY A 137 -6.75 -0.95 -2.63
N LEU A 138 -7.94 -0.57 -2.16
CA LEU A 138 -8.78 -1.45 -1.34
C LEU A 138 -9.40 -2.59 -2.16
N ILE A 139 -9.82 -2.33 -3.40
CA ILE A 139 -10.36 -3.34 -4.31
C ILE A 139 -9.30 -4.40 -4.62
N TYR A 140 -8.05 -4.03 -4.86
CA TYR A 140 -6.97 -4.99 -5.13
C TYR A 140 -6.80 -6.03 -3.99
N PHE A 141 -6.84 -5.60 -2.73
CA PHE A 141 -6.77 -6.53 -1.60
C PHE A 141 -8.01 -7.40 -1.53
N HIS A 142 -9.20 -6.81 -1.74
CA HIS A 142 -10.43 -7.59 -1.79
C HIS A 142 -10.31 -8.68 -2.86
N ASP A 143 -10.01 -8.34 -4.10
CA ASP A 143 -10.04 -9.29 -5.21
C ASP A 143 -9.00 -10.41 -5.05
N LEU A 144 -7.78 -10.07 -4.61
CA LEU A 144 -6.71 -11.06 -4.41
C LEU A 144 -6.95 -11.95 -3.17
N VAL A 145 -7.35 -11.36 -2.05
CA VAL A 145 -7.50 -12.10 -0.78
C VAL A 145 -8.84 -12.82 -0.71
N TYR A 146 -9.92 -12.20 -1.18
CA TYR A 146 -11.26 -12.81 -1.17
C TYR A 146 -11.31 -14.04 -2.06
N HIS A 147 -10.70 -13.99 -3.26
CA HIS A 147 -10.68 -15.11 -4.20
C HIS A 147 -10.15 -16.40 -3.54
N GLU A 148 -9.17 -16.28 -2.64
CA GLU A 148 -8.56 -17.42 -1.99
C GLU A 148 -9.17 -17.73 -0.61
N MET A 149 -9.40 -16.70 0.20
CA MET A 149 -9.69 -16.87 1.63
C MET A 149 -11.18 -16.90 1.95
N HIS A 150 -12.08 -16.71 0.97
CA HIS A 150 -13.52 -16.69 1.21
C HIS A 150 -14.07 -17.99 1.81
N SER A 151 -13.72 -19.16 1.25
CA SER A 151 -14.22 -20.45 1.77
C SER A 151 -13.67 -20.73 3.18
N PRO A 152 -12.33 -20.70 3.39
CA PRO A 152 -11.77 -20.98 4.71
C PRO A 152 -12.27 -20.02 5.80
N ALA A 153 -12.44 -18.73 5.48
CA ALA A 153 -12.93 -17.75 6.44
C ALA A 153 -14.41 -18.00 6.80
N THR A 154 -15.24 -18.31 5.81
CA THR A 154 -16.65 -18.66 6.02
C THR A 154 -16.79 -19.88 6.92
N GLU A 155 -16.03 -20.94 6.64
CA GLU A 155 -16.03 -22.17 7.42
C GLU A 155 -15.62 -21.93 8.88
N ALA A 156 -14.52 -21.19 9.09
CA ALA A 156 -14.05 -20.84 10.42
C ALA A 156 -15.09 -20.04 11.22
N VAL A 157 -15.77 -19.08 10.60
CA VAL A 157 -16.83 -18.30 11.25
C VAL A 157 -18.03 -19.17 11.62
N ILE A 158 -18.50 -20.05 10.71
CA ILE A 158 -19.61 -20.97 10.99
C ILE A 158 -19.26 -21.90 12.16
N ALA A 159 -18.03 -22.43 12.19
CA ALA A 159 -17.57 -23.28 13.28
C ALA A 159 -17.64 -22.54 14.62
N LEU A 160 -17.10 -21.32 14.70
CA LEU A 160 -17.15 -20.50 15.92
C LEU A 160 -18.59 -20.25 16.38
N VAL A 161 -19.51 -19.87 15.48
CA VAL A 161 -20.91 -19.64 15.85
C VAL A 161 -21.57 -20.91 16.40
N ARG A 162 -21.27 -22.09 15.84
CA ARG A 162 -21.81 -23.37 16.34
C ARG A 162 -21.29 -23.70 17.74
N TYR A 163 -20.01 -23.47 18.01
CA TYR A 163 -19.42 -23.72 19.34
C TYR A 163 -19.99 -22.81 20.43
N TRP A 164 -20.43 -21.60 20.09
CA TRP A 164 -21.04 -20.65 21.05
C TRP A 164 -22.52 -20.94 21.38
N ASN A 165 -23.17 -21.85 20.64
CA ASN A 165 -24.58 -22.21 20.84
C ASN A 165 -24.75 -23.59 21.53
N LEU A 166 -23.67 -24.13 22.11
CA LEU A 166 -23.61 -25.35 22.92
C LEU A 166 -23.23 -24.98 24.36
#